data_AF-H6Q6Z1-F1
#
_entry.id   AF-H6Q6Z1-F1
#
_cell.length_a   1.000
_cell.length_b   1.000
_cell.length_c   1.000
_cell.angle_alpha   90.00
_cell.angle_beta   90.00
_cell.angle_gamma   90.00
#
_symmetry.space_group_name_H-M   'P 1'
#
loop_
_entity.id
_entity.type
_entity.pdbx_description
1 polymer ?
#
loop_
_entity_poly.entity_id
_entity_poly.type
_entity_poly.pdbx_seq_one_letter_code
_entity_poly.pdbx_strand_id
1 'polypeptide(L)'
;MRRFLIATSLSRFQAEPHVHAKILVGALLISNGVRQDVEVIYYLTDVKKTVKIIGGRVKRLFPDEQSAIGFLKKALVAGGQTGVVTRKGTPEREGIVMGPVSGPPCLPKPPYTYVLELEKVGFEIDCGMGLAALPPHHQVVVVNVTTDRLLSGRRTF
;
A
#
# COMPACT_ATOMS: atom_id res chain seq x y z
N MET A 1 -1.86 -7.08 -11.36
CA MET A 1 -2.33 -6.05 -10.43
C MET A 1 -1.56 -6.17 -9.12
N ARG A 2 -1.10 -5.06 -8.55
CA ARG A 2 -0.34 -5.04 -7.29
C ARG A 2 -1.19 -4.35 -6.23
N ARG A 3 -1.44 -5.01 -5.10
CA ARG A 3 -2.16 -4.40 -3.98
C ARG A 3 -1.24 -4.20 -2.80
N PHE A 4 -1.34 -3.03 -2.18
CA PHE A 4 -0.73 -2.75 -0.89
C PHE A 4 -1.85 -2.52 0.12
N LEU A 5 -1.97 -3.39 1.12
CA LEU A 5 -2.96 -3.29 2.18
C LEU A 5 -2.28 -2.79 3.45
N ILE A 6 -2.64 -1.59 3.89
CA ILE A 6 -2.13 -0.94 5.09
C ILE A 6 -3.20 -1.05 6.16
N ALA A 7 -2.96 -1.88 7.18
CA ALA A 7 -3.77 -1.94 8.38
C ALA A 7 -3.34 -0.83 9.34
N THR A 8 -4.22 0.11 9.63
CA THR A 8 -3.94 1.27 10.47
C THR A 8 -5.24 1.81 11.09
N SER A 9 -5.20 2.96 11.74
CA SER A 9 -6.37 3.66 12.28
C SER A 9 -6.31 5.16 11.95
N LEU A 10 -7.41 5.88 12.18
CA LEU A 10 -7.39 7.34 12.07
C LEU A 10 -6.47 7.96 13.14
N SER A 11 -6.44 7.40 14.35
CA SER A 11 -5.57 7.87 15.43
C SER A 11 -4.09 7.70 15.06
N ARG A 12 -3.71 6.55 14.48
CA ARG A 12 -2.34 6.30 14.01
C ARG A 12 -1.96 7.21 12.86
N PHE A 13 -2.88 7.48 11.92
CA PHE A 13 -2.67 8.47 10.86
C PHE A 13 -2.46 9.89 11.42
N GLN A 14 -3.21 10.29 12.45
CA GLN A 14 -3.04 11.60 13.08
C GLN A 14 -1.70 11.73 13.80
N ALA A 15 -1.24 10.66 14.46
CA ALA A 15 0.06 10.65 15.14
C ALA A 15 1.25 10.66 14.16
N GLU A 16 1.14 9.92 13.04
CA GLU A 16 2.25 9.73 12.10
C GLU A 16 1.81 9.89 10.62
N PRO A 17 1.32 11.06 10.21
CA PRO A 17 0.76 11.24 8.87
C PRO A 17 1.83 11.06 7.77
N HIS A 18 3.07 11.43 8.07
CA HIS A 18 4.21 11.33 7.16
C HIS A 18 4.53 9.89 6.74
N VAL A 19 4.43 8.92 7.67
CA VAL A 19 4.67 7.50 7.37
C VAL A 19 3.65 6.99 6.37
N HIS A 20 2.37 7.30 6.59
CA HIS A 20 1.28 6.90 5.72
C HIS A 20 1.40 7.53 4.33
N ALA A 21 1.72 8.82 4.26
CA ALA A 21 1.93 9.52 2.99
C ALA A 21 3.13 8.94 2.22
N LYS A 22 4.24 8.63 2.90
CA LYS A 22 5.41 7.97 2.28
C LYS A 22 5.08 6.58 1.75
N ILE A 23 4.26 5.81 2.45
CA ILE A 23 3.76 4.51 1.95
C ILE A 23 2.95 4.73 0.66
N LEU A 24 2.01 5.67 0.64
CA LEU A 24 1.19 5.97 -0.54
C LEU A 24 2.07 6.37 -1.74
N VAL A 25 2.99 7.30 -1.52
CA VAL A 25 3.90 7.82 -2.55
C VAL A 25 4.81 6.70 -3.06
N GLY A 26 5.44 5.93 -2.18
CA GLY A 26 6.30 4.81 -2.56
C GLY A 26 5.57 3.67 -3.27
N ALA A 27 4.26 3.51 -3.01
CA ALA A 27 3.42 2.54 -3.69
C ALA A 27 3.02 3.00 -5.09
N LEU A 28 2.57 4.25 -5.25
CA LEU A 28 1.92 4.72 -6.47
C LEU A 28 2.82 5.51 -7.41
N LEU A 29 3.72 6.35 -6.90
CA LEU A 29 4.48 7.29 -7.72
C LEU A 29 5.79 6.67 -8.23
N ILE A 30 6.13 7.04 -9.46
CA ILE A 30 7.41 6.78 -10.14
C ILE A 30 7.89 8.09 -10.76
N SER A 31 9.13 8.13 -11.24
CA SER A 31 9.72 9.36 -11.81
C SER A 31 8.87 10.00 -12.91
N ASN A 32 8.19 9.18 -13.72
CA ASN A 32 7.44 9.62 -14.90
C ASN A 32 5.92 9.57 -14.71
N GLY A 33 5.41 9.47 -13.47
CA GLY A 33 3.97 9.51 -13.21
C GLY A 33 3.49 8.52 -12.15
N VAL A 34 2.33 7.92 -12.39
CA VAL A 34 1.65 7.01 -11.46
C VAL A 34 1.64 5.59 -12.02
N ARG A 35 1.93 4.59 -11.19
CA ARG A 35 1.79 3.17 -11.52
C ARG A 35 0.31 2.84 -11.73
N GLN A 36 -0.05 2.51 -12.96
CA GLN A 36 -1.45 2.28 -13.35
C GLN A 36 -2.01 0.94 -12.83
N ASP A 37 -1.12 -0.02 -12.52
CA ASP A 37 -1.43 -1.38 -12.10
C ASP A 37 -1.43 -1.58 -10.58
N VAL A 38 -1.30 -0.50 -9.80
CA VAL A 38 -1.23 -0.52 -8.33
C VAL A 38 -2.52 -0.01 -7.70
N GLU A 39 -2.97 -0.68 -6.65
CA GLU A 39 -3.98 -0.18 -5.72
C GLU A 39 -3.39 -0.12 -4.30
N VAL A 40 -3.65 0.98 -3.60
CA VAL A 40 -3.28 1.16 -2.19
C VAL A 40 -4.53 1.20 -1.34
N ILE A 41 -4.60 0.34 -0.34
CA ILE A 41 -5.78 0.14 0.49
C ILE A 41 -5.41 0.48 1.93
N TYR A 42 -6.01 1.52 2.49
CA TYR A 42 -5.95 1.79 3.93
C TYR A 42 -7.17 1.19 4.60
N TYR A 43 -6.96 0.18 5.45
CA TYR A 43 -7.98 -0.34 6.34
C TYR A 43 -7.86 0.35 7.69
N LEU A 44 -8.85 1.20 8.00
CA LEU A 44 -8.99 1.94 9.25
C LEU A 44 -9.75 1.06 10.27
N THR A 45 -9.00 0.47 11.19
CA THR A 45 -9.46 -0.50 12.20
C THR A 45 -10.48 0.08 13.17
N ASP A 46 -10.25 1.29 13.64
CA ASP A 46 -11.05 2.05 14.61
C ASP A 46 -12.46 2.36 14.10
N VAL A 47 -12.60 2.63 12.80
CA VAL A 47 -13.89 2.94 12.17
C VAL A 47 -14.39 1.85 11.20
N LYS A 48 -13.69 0.70 11.14
CA LYS A 48 -13.97 -0.42 10.22
C LYS A 48 -14.26 0.06 8.79
N LYS A 49 -13.39 0.93 8.27
CA LYS A 49 -13.54 1.57 6.96
C LYS A 49 -12.33 1.25 6.09
N THR A 50 -12.59 0.87 4.86
CA THR A 50 -11.56 0.66 3.85
C THR A 50 -11.56 1.83 2.86
N VAL A 51 -10.39 2.40 2.60
CA VAL A 51 -10.16 3.46 1.60
C VAL A 51 -9.15 2.96 0.59
N LYS A 52 -9.63 2.71 -0.63
CA LYS A 52 -8.83 2.22 -1.76
C LYS A 52 -8.52 3.37 -2.71
N ILE A 53 -7.24 3.52 -3.04
CA ILE A 53 -6.71 4.50 -3.98
C ILE A 53 -6.18 3.73 -5.20
N ILE A 54 -6.76 3.98 -6.36
CA ILE A 54 -6.53 3.24 -7.60
C ILE A 54 -5.55 4.04 -8.45
N GLY A 55 -4.33 3.52 -8.65
CA GLY A 55 -3.28 4.19 -9.40
C GLY A 55 -3.69 4.56 -10.82
N GLY A 56 -4.42 3.66 -11.50
CA GLY A 56 -4.97 3.91 -12.84
C GLY A 56 -6.02 5.02 -12.97
N ARG A 57 -6.46 5.60 -11.84
CA ARG A 57 -7.55 6.59 -11.81
C ARG A 57 -7.23 7.81 -10.95
N VAL A 58 -6.27 7.72 -10.04
CA VAL A 58 -5.94 8.79 -9.09
C VAL A 58 -5.47 10.03 -9.84
N LYS A 59 -5.91 11.20 -9.37
CA LYS A 59 -5.48 12.51 -9.88
C LYS A 59 -5.04 13.37 -8.71
N ARG A 60 -4.16 14.35 -8.99
CA ARG A 60 -3.70 15.36 -8.02
C ARG A 60 -3.03 14.75 -6.77
N LEU A 61 -2.35 13.61 -6.94
CA LEU A 61 -1.40 13.09 -5.97
C LEU A 61 -0.01 13.59 -6.37
N PHE A 62 0.63 14.34 -5.48
CA PHE A 62 1.96 14.92 -5.70
C PHE A 62 2.99 14.25 -4.79
N PRO A 63 4.28 14.20 -5.20
CA PRO A 63 5.32 13.52 -4.44
C PRO A 63 5.78 14.28 -3.19
N ASP A 64 5.48 15.58 -3.07
CA ASP A 64 5.83 16.34 -1.89
C ASP A 64 4.99 15.90 -0.67
N GLU A 65 5.64 15.86 0.48
CA GLU A 65 5.09 15.23 1.68
C GLU A 65 3.81 15.93 2.15
N GLN A 66 3.77 17.26 2.12
CA GLN A 66 2.62 18.04 2.59
C GLN A 66 1.40 17.84 1.70
N SER A 67 1.56 17.84 0.38
CA SER A 67 0.46 17.58 -0.54
C SER A 67 -0.02 16.14 -0.44
N ALA A 68 0.89 15.16 -0.30
CA ALA A 68 0.52 13.76 -0.11
C ALA A 68 -0.27 13.54 1.20
N ILE A 69 0.14 14.18 2.29
CA ILE A 69 -0.60 14.17 3.56
C ILE A 69 -1.97 14.82 3.38
N GLY A 70 -2.05 15.98 2.73
CA GLY A 70 -3.30 16.68 2.46
C GLY A 70 -4.26 15.85 1.60
N PHE A 71 -3.75 15.17 0.58
CA PHE A 71 -4.50 14.23 -0.24
C PHE A 71 -5.04 13.07 0.61
N LEU A 72 -4.16 12.41 1.36
CA LEU A 72 -4.52 11.22 2.13
C LEU A 72 -5.52 11.57 3.25
N LYS A 73 -5.33 12.70 3.95
CA LYS A 73 -6.30 13.20 4.94
C LYS A 73 -7.70 13.34 4.34
N LYS A 74 -7.81 13.93 3.15
CA LYS A 74 -9.10 14.06 2.45
C LYS A 74 -9.67 12.70 2.04
N ALA A 75 -8.83 11.78 1.56
CA ALA A 75 -9.25 10.43 1.17
C ALA A 75 -9.78 9.61 2.37
N LEU A 76 -9.07 9.66 3.51
CA LEU A 76 -9.43 8.92 4.72
C LEU A 76 -10.70 9.46 5.39
N VAL A 77 -10.86 10.79 5.45
CA VAL A 77 -12.00 11.42 6.13
C VAL A 77 -13.21 11.53 5.21
N ALA A 78 -13.08 12.30 4.12
CA ALA A 78 -14.20 12.65 3.25
C ALA A 78 -14.40 11.67 2.07
N GLY A 79 -13.31 11.13 1.51
CA GLY A 79 -13.36 10.40 0.25
C GLY A 79 -13.77 11.29 -0.93
N GLY A 80 -14.31 10.68 -2.00
CA GLY A 80 -14.89 11.39 -3.14
C GLY A 80 -13.90 11.96 -4.17
N GLN A 81 -12.59 11.78 -3.96
CA GLN A 81 -11.59 12.16 -4.96
C GLN A 81 -11.60 11.16 -6.14
N THR A 82 -11.24 11.64 -7.32
CA THR A 82 -11.07 10.75 -8.49
C THR A 82 -10.04 9.66 -8.18
N GLY A 83 -10.44 8.40 -8.37
CA GLY A 83 -9.61 7.24 -8.08
C GLY A 83 -9.61 6.79 -6.62
N VAL A 84 -10.44 7.38 -5.76
CA VAL A 84 -10.63 6.96 -4.36
C VAL A 84 -11.99 6.28 -4.19
N VAL A 85 -11.98 5.06 -3.66
CA VAL A 85 -13.17 4.26 -3.37
C VAL A 85 -13.21 3.96 -1.87
N THR A 86 -14.35 4.19 -1.24
CA THR A 86 -14.54 3.93 0.19
C THR A 86 -15.57 2.83 0.39
N ARG A 87 -15.31 1.91 1.32
CA ARG A 87 -16.22 0.80 1.67
C ARG A 87 -16.23 0.60 3.19
N LYS A 88 -17.39 0.26 3.75
CA LYS A 88 -17.47 -0.20 5.15
C LYS A 88 -17.11 -1.69 5.24
N GLY A 89 -16.45 -2.09 6.31
CA GLY A 89 -16.08 -3.47 6.60
C GLY A 89 -14.64 -3.83 6.22
N THR A 90 -14.38 -5.13 6.22
CA THR A 90 -13.05 -5.71 6.00
C THR A 90 -12.53 -5.44 4.58
N PRO A 91 -11.21 -5.30 4.42
CA PRO A 91 -10.61 -5.05 3.12
C PRO A 91 -10.64 -6.31 2.25
N GLU A 92 -10.86 -6.11 0.95
CA GLU A 92 -10.72 -7.17 -0.04
C GLU A 92 -9.25 -7.53 -0.24
N ARG A 93 -8.99 -8.82 -0.47
CA ARG A 93 -7.68 -9.39 -0.77
C ARG A 93 -7.78 -10.12 -2.11
N GLU A 94 -6.73 -10.07 -2.93
CA GLU A 94 -6.69 -10.78 -4.21
C GLU A 94 -5.27 -11.24 -4.52
N GLY A 95 -5.18 -12.41 -5.14
CA GLY A 95 -3.90 -13.08 -5.34
C GLY A 95 -3.31 -13.57 -4.02
N ILE A 96 -2.00 -13.82 -4.05
CA ILE A 96 -1.25 -14.30 -2.88
C ILE A 96 -1.12 -13.15 -1.87
N VAL A 97 -1.39 -13.44 -0.60
CA VAL A 97 -1.24 -12.50 0.52
C VAL A 97 0.17 -12.60 1.05
N MET A 98 0.93 -11.53 0.85
CA MET A 98 2.34 -11.43 1.19
C MET A 98 2.53 -10.50 2.38
N GLY A 99 3.56 -10.74 3.19
CA GLY A 99 3.86 -9.88 4.33
C GLY A 99 5.36 -9.71 4.60
N PRO A 100 5.71 -8.85 5.57
CA PRO A 100 7.10 -8.63 5.96
C PRO A 100 7.75 -9.81 6.68
N VAL A 101 6.94 -10.60 7.41
CA VAL A 101 7.41 -11.62 8.37
C VAL A 101 7.63 -12.98 7.69
N SER A 102 8.43 -13.83 8.33
CA SER A 102 8.86 -15.17 7.89
C SER A 102 7.69 -16.15 7.73
N GLY A 103 7.31 -16.40 6.49
CA GLY A 103 6.72 -17.63 5.99
C GLY A 103 7.67 -18.27 4.97
N PRO A 104 7.22 -19.22 4.13
CA PRO A 104 8.03 -19.65 2.99
C PRO A 104 8.41 -18.43 2.14
N PRO A 105 9.65 -18.33 1.64
CA PRO A 105 10.08 -17.21 0.83
C PRO A 105 9.28 -17.19 -0.48
N CYS A 106 8.77 -16.02 -0.85
CA CYS A 106 8.05 -15.84 -2.11
C CYS A 106 8.47 -14.59 -2.86
N LEU A 107 8.28 -14.65 -4.18
CA LEU A 107 8.51 -13.55 -5.08
C LEU A 107 7.19 -12.83 -5.36
N PRO A 108 7.16 -11.49 -5.43
CA PRO A 108 5.95 -10.71 -5.69
C PRO A 108 5.55 -10.79 -7.16
N LYS A 109 5.05 -11.95 -7.60
CA LYS A 109 4.49 -12.16 -8.95
C LYS A 109 3.01 -11.73 -8.94
N PRO A 110 2.62 -10.68 -9.68
CA PRO A 110 1.22 -10.26 -9.72
C PRO A 110 0.30 -11.36 -10.29
N PRO A 111 -0.95 -11.48 -9.80
CA PRO A 111 -1.58 -10.65 -8.77
C PRO A 111 -1.16 -11.02 -7.34
N TYR A 112 -0.96 -10.01 -6.48
CA TYR A 112 -0.70 -10.17 -5.04
C TYR A 112 -1.27 -9.02 -4.20
N THR A 113 -1.44 -9.28 -2.91
CA THR A 113 -1.67 -8.26 -1.86
C THR A 113 -0.51 -8.29 -0.86
N TYR A 114 0.29 -7.24 -0.80
CA TYR A 114 1.31 -7.05 0.23
C TYR A 114 0.71 -6.31 1.43
N VAL A 115 0.74 -6.95 2.60
CA VAL A 115 0.13 -6.47 3.83
C VAL A 115 1.17 -5.78 4.71
N LEU A 116 0.83 -4.58 5.17
CA LEU A 116 1.55 -3.80 6.16
C LEU A 116 0.65 -3.56 7.37
N GLU A 117 0.97 -4.18 8.50
CA GLU A 117 0.25 -3.98 9.75
C GLU A 117 0.93 -2.89 10.58
N LEU A 118 0.48 -1.65 10.46
CA LEU A 118 0.83 -0.58 11.40
C LEU A 118 0.03 -0.69 12.69
N GLU A 119 -1.14 -1.32 12.60
CA GLU A 119 -1.87 -1.88 13.72
C GLU A 119 -2.08 -3.38 13.51
N LYS A 120 -1.97 -4.14 14.60
CA LYS A 120 -2.07 -5.60 14.57
C LYS A 120 -3.54 -6.00 14.35
N VAL A 121 -3.84 -6.56 13.18
CA VAL A 121 -5.17 -7.07 12.82
C VAL A 121 -5.16 -8.60 12.75
N GLY A 122 -4.01 -9.20 12.46
CA GLY A 122 -3.83 -10.64 12.35
C GLY A 122 -4.24 -11.17 10.97
N PHE A 123 -3.84 -10.48 9.90
CA PHE A 123 -4.06 -11.02 8.55
C PHE A 123 -3.29 -12.34 8.36
N GLU A 124 -3.97 -13.33 7.76
CA GLU A 124 -3.31 -14.56 7.30
C GLU A 124 -2.38 -14.23 6.14
N ILE A 125 -1.08 -14.49 6.33
CA ILE A 125 -0.02 -14.26 5.35
C ILE A 125 0.38 -15.61 4.75
N ASP A 126 0.26 -15.75 3.43
CA ASP A 126 0.63 -16.98 2.73
C ASP A 126 2.15 -17.15 2.68
N CYS A 127 2.88 -16.04 2.53
CA CYS A 127 4.33 -16.08 2.35
C CYS A 127 5.02 -14.75 2.70
N GLY A 128 6.32 -14.85 2.98
CA GLY A 128 7.13 -13.75 3.50
C GLY A 128 8.18 -13.24 2.51
N MET A 129 8.45 -11.94 2.54
CA MET A 129 9.58 -11.33 1.81
C MET A 129 10.79 -11.01 2.67
N GLY A 130 10.74 -11.25 3.99
CA GLY A 130 11.86 -10.97 4.90
C GLY A 130 12.18 -9.48 5.03
N LEU A 131 11.19 -8.60 4.86
CA LEU A 131 11.36 -7.14 4.87
C LEU A 131 11.03 -6.50 6.22
N ALA A 132 10.77 -7.30 7.27
CA ALA A 132 10.34 -6.82 8.58
C ALA A 132 11.31 -5.82 9.24
N ALA A 133 12.61 -5.91 8.96
CA ALA A 133 13.62 -4.97 9.49
C ALA A 133 13.58 -3.59 8.84
N LEU A 134 12.92 -3.45 7.68
CA LEU A 134 12.82 -2.19 6.96
C LEU A 134 11.63 -1.35 7.46
N PRO A 135 11.73 -0.02 7.45
CA PRO A 135 10.59 0.86 7.66
C PRO A 135 9.45 0.54 6.67
N PRO A 136 8.16 0.66 7.06
CA PRO A 136 7.03 0.25 6.22
C PRO A 136 7.01 0.86 4.81
N HIS A 137 7.35 2.15 4.69
CA HIS A 137 7.42 2.83 3.39
C HIS A 137 8.58 2.33 2.52
N HIS A 138 9.69 1.87 3.10
CA HIS A 138 10.78 1.23 2.35
C HIS A 138 10.38 -0.17 1.87
N GLN A 139 9.60 -0.92 2.66
CA GLN A 139 9.13 -2.24 2.26
C GLN A 139 8.32 -2.19 0.96
N VAL A 140 7.37 -1.24 0.86
CA VAL A 140 6.57 -1.03 -0.36
C VAL A 140 7.45 -0.75 -1.58
N VAL A 141 8.47 0.10 -1.42
CA VAL A 141 9.41 0.43 -2.50
C VAL A 141 10.16 -0.83 -2.96
N VAL A 142 10.68 -1.62 -2.01
CA VAL A 142 11.40 -2.87 -2.31
C VAL A 142 10.49 -3.86 -3.03
N VAL A 143 9.24 -4.03 -2.58
CA VAL A 143 8.24 -4.89 -3.23
C VAL A 143 7.98 -4.45 -4.67
N ASN A 144 7.77 -3.14 -4.88
CA ASN A 144 7.57 -2.57 -6.22
C ASN A 144 8.76 -2.80 -7.14
N VAL A 145 9.98 -2.48 -6.67
CA VAL A 145 11.22 -2.68 -7.45
C VAL A 145 11.43 -4.16 -7.77
N THR A 146 11.19 -5.05 -6.81
CA THR A 146 11.31 -6.50 -7.02
C THR A 146 10.30 -6.98 -8.06
N THR A 147 9.06 -6.50 -7.98
CA THR A 147 8.02 -6.80 -8.98
C THR A 147 8.42 -6.31 -10.37
N ASP A 148 8.94 -5.07 -10.49
CA ASP A 148 9.37 -4.50 -11.77
C ASP A 148 10.51 -5.33 -12.40
N ARG A 149 11.47 -5.79 -11.60
CA ARG A 149 12.57 -6.65 -12.07
C ARG A 149 12.05 -7.99 -12.59
N LEU A 150 11.12 -8.62 -11.87
CA LEU A 150 10.50 -9.88 -12.29
C LEU A 150 9.74 -9.72 -13.62
N LEU A 151 8.95 -8.66 -13.77
CA LEU A 151 8.16 -8.41 -14.97
C LEU A 151 9.02 -8.04 -16.18
N SER A 152 10.14 -7.34 -15.97
CA SER A 152 11.06 -6.96 -17.05
C SER A 152 12.01 -8.09 -17.48
N GLY A 153 11.92 -9.28 -16.87
CA GLY A 153 12.82 -10.40 -17.14
C GLY A 153 14.28 -10.15 -16.70
N ARG A 154 14.55 -9.06 -15.97
CA ARG A 154 15.86 -8.78 -15.40
C ARG A 154 16.05 -9.65 -14.16
N ARG A 155 16.72 -10.79 -14.35
CA ARG A 155 17.27 -11.61 -13.24
C ARG A 155 18.13 -10.72 -12.35
N THR A 156 17.87 -10.72 -11.05
CA THR A 156 18.71 -10.08 -10.04
C THR A 156 20.05 -10.82 -9.90
N PHE A 157 21.11 -10.04 -9.66
CA PHE A 157 22.44 -10.49 -9.26
C PHE A 157 22.39 -11.36 -8.00
#